data_AF-A0A2G6KM61-F1
#
_entry.id   AF-A0A2G6KM61-F1
#
_cell.length_a   1.000
_cell.length_b   1.000
_cell.length_c   1.000
_cell.angle_alpha   90.00
_cell.angle_beta   90.00
_cell.angle_gamma   90.00
#
_symmetry.space_group_name_H-M   'P 1'
#
loop_
_entity.id
_entity.type
_entity.pdbx_description
1 polymer ?
#
loop_
_entity_poly.entity_id
_entity_poly.type
_entity_poly.pdbx_seq_one_letter_code
_entity_poly.pdbx_strand_id
1 'polypeptide(L)' 'MSKKTEQLLRDDAAHLWHPYASAIETPVMFPVSRAEGVRIELADGRQLIDGMASWW' A
#
# COMPACT_ATOMS: atom_id res chain seq x y z
N MET A 1 12.90 -2.11 -3.69
CA MET A 1 12.27 -1.18 -2.72
C MET A 1 13.35 -0.62 -1.79
N SER A 2 13.10 0.51 -1.12
CA SER A 2 14.04 1.06 -0.14
C SER A 2 13.99 0.29 1.18
N LYS A 3 15.11 0.23 1.92
CA LYS A 3 15.17 -0.34 3.29
C LYS A 3 14.12 0.27 4.22
N LYS A 4 13.80 1.55 4.03
CA LYS A 4 12.76 2.24 4.81
C LYS A 4 11.37 1.64 4.55
N THR A 5 11.06 1.34 3.29
CA THR A 5 9.77 0.76 2.88
C THR A 5 9.64 -0.68 3.38
N GLU A 6 10.73 -1.46 3.38
CA GLU A 6 10.75 -2.81 3.92
C GLU A 6 10.52 -2.84 5.44
N GLN A 7 11.07 -1.86 6.17
CA GLN A 7 10.79 -1.71 7.59
C GLN A 7 9.33 -1.32 7.84
N LEU A 8 8.81 -0.35 7.09
CA LEU A 8 7.41 0.07 7.17
C LEU A 8 6.45 -1.11 6.98
N LEU A 9 6.69 -1.95 5.97
CA LEU A 9 5.85 -3.13 5.71
C LEU A 9 5.91 -4.17 6.83
N ARG A 10 7.07 -4.36 7.46
CA ARG A 10 7.18 -5.26 8.62
C ARG A 10 6.43 -4.73 9.83
N ASP A 11 6.54 -3.43 10.09
CA ASP A 11 5.84 -2.80 11.22
C ASP A 11 4.33 -2.76 10.97
N ASP A 12 3.88 -2.50 9.75
CA ASP A 12 2.47 -2.57 9.37
C ASP A 12 1.90 -3.98 9.62
N ALA A 13 2.55 -5.03 9.09
CA ALA A 13 2.11 -6.41 9.25
C ALA A 13 2.07 -6.88 10.71
N ALA A 14 2.95 -6.35 11.57
CA ALA A 14 3.02 -6.73 12.99
C ALA A 14 1.95 -6.05 13.87
N HIS A 15 1.39 -4.91 13.44
CA HIS A 15 0.61 -4.06 14.34
C HIS A 15 -0.75 -3.61 13.78
N LEU A 16 -0.97 -3.66 12.46
CA LEU A 16 -2.16 -3.11 11.82
C LEU A 16 -3.05 -4.21 11.25
N TRP A 17 -4.35 -4.13 11.56
CA TRP A 17 -5.38 -4.96 10.95
C TRP A 17 -6.09 -4.17 9.86
N HIS A 18 -5.92 -4.61 8.61
CA HIS A 18 -6.49 -3.92 7.46
C HIS A 18 -7.96 -4.30 7.23
N PRO A 19 -8.81 -3.35 6.80
CA PRO A 19 -10.19 -3.64 6.45
C PRO A 19 -10.28 -4.70 5.36
N TYR A 20 -11.19 -5.67 5.53
CA TYR A 20 -11.44 -6.75 4.57
C TYR A 20 -10.20 -7.60 4.21
N ALA A 21 -9.17 -7.62 5.05
CA ALA A 21 -7.98 -8.46 4.91
C ALA A 21 -7.87 -9.49 6.06
N SER A 22 -7.16 -10.59 5.83
CA SER A 22 -6.86 -11.55 6.89
C SER A 22 -5.87 -10.95 7.90
N ALA A 23 -6.17 -11.11 9.19
CA ALA A 23 -5.29 -10.71 10.29
C ALA A 23 -4.24 -11.79 10.64
N ILE A 24 -4.33 -12.98 10.04
CA ILE A 24 -3.42 -14.11 10.30
C ILE A 24 -2.44 -14.27 9.13
N GLU A 25 -2.95 -14.24 7.91
CA GLU A 25 -2.17 -14.35 6.69
C GLU A 25 -2.20 -13.00 5.96
N THR A 26 -1.22 -12.15 6.27
CA THR A 26 -1.15 -10.81 5.70
C THR A 26 -1.03 -10.89 4.17
N PRO A 27 -1.93 -10.25 3.41
CA PRO A 27 -1.85 -10.25 1.95
C PRO A 27 -0.66 -9.40 1.46
N VAL A 28 -0.38 -9.47 0.15
CA VAL A 28 0.61 -8.58 -0.47
C VAL A 28 0.13 -7.14 -0.36
N MET A 29 0.93 -6.31 0.31
CA MET A 29 0.66 -4.88 0.49
C MET A 29 1.41 -4.05 -0.56
N PHE A 30 0.76 -3.02 -1.09
CA PHE A 30 1.34 -2.07 -2.05
C PHE A 30 1.45 -0.69 -1.41
N PRO A 31 2.61 -0.31 -0.84
CA PRO A 31 2.76 0.99 -0.20
C PRO A 31 2.61 2.12 -1.22
N VAL A 32 1.63 2.99 -1.00
CA VAL A 32 1.41 4.21 -1.79
C VAL A 32 2.27 5.34 -1.23
N SER A 33 2.99 6.06 -2.09
CA SER A 33 3.86 7.17 -1.71
C SER A 33 3.19 8.53 -1.92
N ARG A 34 2.42 8.69 -3.00
CA ARG A 34 1.65 9.90 -3.33
C ARG A 34 0.55 9.59 -4.36
N ALA A 35 -0.35 10.54 -4.57
CA ALA A 35 -1.31 10.54 -5.67
C ALA A 35 -1.40 11.93 -6.30
N GLU A 36 -1.66 11.99 -7.61
CA GLU A 36 -1.85 13.23 -8.36
C GLU A 36 -2.82 12.99 -9.52
N GLY A 37 -3.87 13.82 -9.62
CA GLY A 37 -4.95 13.61 -10.58
C GLY A 37 -5.60 12.23 -10.39
N VAL A 38 -5.68 11.44 -11.46
CA VAL A 38 -6.19 10.05 -11.44
C VAL A 38 -5.08 9.00 -11.28
N ARG A 39 -3.88 9.39 -10.84
CA ARG A 39 -2.72 8.49 -10.74
C ARG A 39 -2.30 8.29 -9.28
N ILE A 40 -2.04 7.03 -8.94
CA ILE A 40 -1.43 6.61 -7.67
C ILE A 40 0.02 6.22 -7.97
N GLU A 41 0.98 6.75 -7.20
CA GLU A 41 2.38 6.34 -7.23
C GLU A 41 2.70 5.44 -6.04
N LEU A 42 3.29 4.28 -6.31
CA LEU A 42 3.77 3.34 -5.30
C LEU A 42 5.17 3.72 -4.83
N ALA A 43 5.55 3.24 -3.64
CA ALA A 43 6.89 3.48 -3.08
C ALA A 43 8.05 2.88 -3.90
N ASP A 44 7.77 2.01 -4.87
CA ASP A 44 8.76 1.49 -5.83
C ASP A 44 8.81 2.30 -7.16
N GLY A 45 8.04 3.38 -7.27
CA GLY A 45 8.00 4.27 -8.43
C GLY A 45 7.01 3.86 -9.52
N ARG A 46 6.32 2.71 -9.40
CA ARG A 46 5.24 2.36 -10.33
C ARG A 46 4.09 3.36 -10.21
N GLN A 47 3.46 3.67 -11.33
CA GLN A 47 2.25 4.50 -11.39
C GLN A 47 1.06 3.67 -11.89
N LEU A 48 -0.06 3.81 -11.21
CA LEU A 48 -1.32 3.14 -11.50
C LEU A 48 -2.39 4.18 -11.79
N ILE A 49 -3.37 3.85 -12.65
CA ILE A 49 -4.60 4.64 -12.77
C ILE A 49 -5.52 4.25 -11.61
N ASP A 50 -6.00 5.23 -10.85
CA ASP A 50 -7.02 5.01 -9.84
C ASP A 50 -8.40 4.91 -10.50
N GLY A 51 -8.81 3.67 -10.80
CA GLY A 51 -10.14 3.38 -11.34
C GLY A 51 -11.22 3.25 -10.27
N MET A 52 -10.85 3.29 -8.99
CA MET A 52 -11.76 3.07 -7.86
C MET A 52 -12.09 4.35 -7.11
N ALA A 53 -11.35 5.44 -7.39
CA ALA A 53 -11.41 6.71 -6.67
C ALA A 53 -11.32 6.54 -5.15
N SER A 54 -10.51 5.57 -4.71
CA SER A 54 -10.34 5.22 -3.29
C SER A 54 -11.66 4.92 -2.55
N TRP A 55 -12.44 3.99 -3.13
CA TRP A 55 -13.84 3.71 -2.79
C TRP A 55 -14.75 4.86 -3.21
N TRP A 56 -15.25 4.79 -4.45
CA TRP A 56 -16.33 5.58 -5.07
C TRP A 56 -16.31 7.09 -4.82
#